data_AF-R6R2X9-F1
#
_entry.id   AF-R6R2X9-F1
#
_cell.length_a   1.000
_cell.length_b   1.000
_cell.length_c   1.000
_cell.angle_alpha   90.00
_cell.angle_beta   90.00
_cell.angle_gamma   90.00
#
_symmetry.space_group_name_H-M   'P 1'
#
loop_
_entity.id
_entity.type
_entity.pdbx_description
1 polymer ?
#
loop_
_entity_poly.entity_id
_entity_poly.type
_entity_poly.pdbx_seq_one_letter_code
_entity_poly.pdbx_strand_id
1 'polypeptide(L)'
;MRLSKRIAAVALAAVMAVSMLTACGGGGSGSTGGSSSSGSNNGSSSSSSSSGSASSGSSSGSSSSSSSSGTTTDEGTTTLSKSRTGIIVNNVLRTRQVCIVLVEDEYDEDNKTYPQETLALSGKSTYLKTANESGNTVFSELIGDEKTNKGYAVVYPESAEYQSMKEWFTKQGCNTDKMTVPYYAEVPYDPNKEGASLDNFDQNQTVELGTYTYKKNVYHSETVTDKKGHKSIYCYDNSGSLKLLVARTVDEKTKEVHESISIVKSITYSVNPSLFKRNPKAKTLDELIVPPTN
;
A
#
# COMPACT_ATOMS: atom_id res chain seq x y z
N MET A 1 22.28 -13.96 -10.43
CA MET A 1 21.27 -13.93 -9.36
C MET A 1 20.73 -12.50 -9.15
N ARG A 2 20.01 -11.94 -10.13
CA ARG A 2 19.38 -10.61 -10.03
C ARG A 2 17.88 -10.59 -10.38
N LEU A 3 17.30 -11.71 -10.84
CA LEU A 3 15.87 -11.81 -11.12
C LEU A 3 15.01 -12.15 -9.88
N SER A 4 15.57 -12.89 -8.91
CA SER A 4 14.84 -13.38 -7.74
C SER A 4 14.57 -12.35 -6.64
N LYS A 5 15.08 -11.11 -6.78
CA LYS A 5 14.74 -10.01 -5.87
C LYS A 5 13.59 -9.12 -6.38
N ARG A 6 13.19 -9.23 -7.66
CA ARG A 6 12.14 -8.40 -8.26
C ARG A 6 10.74 -9.02 -8.19
N ILE A 7 10.63 -10.36 -8.21
CA ILE A 7 9.32 -11.05 -8.12
C ILE A 7 8.66 -10.84 -6.74
N ALA A 8 9.46 -10.64 -5.69
CA ALA A 8 8.93 -10.28 -4.37
C ALA A 8 8.55 -8.80 -4.25
N ALA A 9 9.05 -7.92 -5.14
CA ALA A 9 8.85 -6.47 -5.06
C ALA A 9 7.58 -6.00 -5.79
N VAL A 10 7.23 -6.63 -6.91
CA VAL A 10 6.04 -6.23 -7.70
C VAL A 10 4.72 -6.58 -7.00
N ALA A 11 4.72 -7.61 -6.14
CA ALA A 11 3.59 -7.91 -5.25
C ALA A 11 3.59 -7.12 -3.92
N LEU A 12 4.66 -6.37 -3.64
CA LEU A 12 4.82 -5.63 -2.37
C LEU A 12 4.66 -4.11 -2.54
N ALA A 13 4.96 -3.55 -3.72
CA ALA A 13 4.77 -2.13 -4.00
C ALA A 13 3.28 -1.72 -4.09
N ALA A 14 2.41 -2.61 -4.59
CA ALA A 14 0.96 -2.41 -4.69
C ALA A 14 0.22 -2.25 -3.36
N VAL A 15 0.89 -2.66 -2.28
CA VAL A 15 0.39 -2.52 -0.93
C VAL A 15 0.86 -1.16 -0.40
N MET A 16 2.02 -0.63 -0.79
CA MET A 16 2.64 0.51 -0.09
C MET A 16 1.88 1.83 -0.18
N ALA A 17 1.42 2.36 -1.32
CA ALA A 17 0.78 3.70 -1.26
C ALA A 17 -0.64 3.71 -0.65
N VAL A 18 -1.30 2.56 -0.48
CA VAL A 18 -2.52 2.41 0.36
C VAL A 18 -2.18 1.87 1.76
N SER A 19 -1.03 1.21 1.94
CA SER A 19 -0.61 0.61 3.22
C SER A 19 0.38 1.43 4.01
N MET A 20 1.01 2.46 3.46
CA MET A 20 1.60 3.56 4.23
C MET A 20 0.52 4.23 5.10
N LEU A 21 -0.73 4.06 4.67
CA LEU A 21 -1.97 4.51 5.28
C LEU A 21 -2.57 3.41 6.20
N THR A 22 -2.55 2.12 5.83
CA THR A 22 -3.09 1.01 6.66
C THR A 22 -2.08 0.23 7.52
N ALA A 23 -0.79 0.57 7.52
CA ALA A 23 0.26 -0.17 8.25
C ALA A 23 0.26 0.07 9.77
N CYS A 24 -0.64 0.91 10.32
CA CYS A 24 -0.78 1.06 11.77
C CYS A 24 -1.93 0.23 12.39
N GLY A 25 -2.43 -0.79 11.70
CA GLY A 25 -3.49 -1.64 12.26
C GLY A 25 -3.47 -3.08 11.73
N GLY A 26 -2.53 -3.91 12.18
CA GLY A 26 -2.58 -5.35 11.91
C GLY A 26 -1.53 -6.15 12.68
N GLY A 27 -1.94 -6.82 13.74
CA GLY A 27 -1.14 -7.83 14.44
C GLY A 27 -1.71 -9.20 14.13
N GLY A 28 -1.01 -9.97 13.30
CA GLY A 28 -1.28 -11.39 13.07
C GLY A 28 -0.32 -12.25 13.90
N SER A 29 -0.76 -12.72 15.07
CA SER A 29 -0.17 -13.89 15.73
C SER A 29 -0.89 -15.13 15.23
N GLY A 30 -0.17 -15.99 14.52
CA GLY A 30 -0.70 -17.26 14.01
C GLY A 30 -1.03 -18.27 15.10
N SER A 31 -1.80 -19.29 14.74
CA SER A 31 -1.65 -20.63 15.31
C SER A 31 -2.22 -21.68 14.36
N THR A 32 -1.34 -22.61 14.02
CA THR A 32 -1.51 -23.82 13.23
C THR A 32 -2.42 -24.81 13.97
N GLY A 33 -3.29 -25.51 13.24
CA GLY A 33 -4.04 -26.66 13.75
C GLY A 33 -3.18 -27.92 13.86
N GLY A 34 -3.49 -28.75 14.86
CA GLY A 34 -2.92 -30.09 15.05
C GLY A 34 -3.53 -30.79 16.28
N SER A 35 -4.10 -31.97 16.06
CA SER A 35 -5.10 -32.65 16.90
C SER A 35 -4.54 -33.54 18.03
N SER A 36 -5.45 -33.86 18.96
CA SER A 36 -5.68 -35.15 19.66
C SER A 36 -5.17 -35.44 21.09
N SER A 37 -6.18 -35.78 21.92
CA SER A 37 -6.28 -36.83 22.96
C SER A 37 -5.66 -36.69 24.37
N SER A 38 -6.59 -36.68 25.33
CA SER A 38 -6.66 -37.50 26.57
C SER A 38 -5.66 -37.30 27.72
N GLY A 39 -6.19 -37.09 28.93
CA GLY A 39 -5.47 -37.35 30.17
C GLY A 39 -6.04 -36.61 31.39
N SER A 40 -6.59 -37.36 32.34
CA SER A 40 -7.39 -36.92 33.49
C SER A 40 -6.62 -36.34 34.69
N ASN A 41 -7.41 -35.70 35.58
CA ASN A 41 -7.36 -35.72 37.06
C ASN A 41 -6.53 -34.71 37.89
N ASN A 42 -7.32 -33.93 38.66
CA ASN A 42 -7.32 -33.75 40.13
C ASN A 42 -6.34 -32.77 40.81
N GLY A 43 -6.91 -31.83 41.58
CA GLY A 43 -6.17 -31.02 42.57
C GLY A 43 -6.96 -29.82 43.10
N SER A 44 -7.61 -30.02 44.25
CA SER A 44 -8.55 -29.11 44.93
C SER A 44 -7.89 -27.90 45.65
N SER A 45 -8.76 -26.90 45.94
CA SER A 45 -8.77 -26.00 47.14
C SER A 45 -7.60 -25.00 47.34
N SER A 46 -7.77 -23.75 47.78
CA SER A 46 -8.86 -23.03 48.47
C SER A 46 -8.48 -21.54 48.67
N SER A 47 -9.51 -20.67 48.75
CA SER A 47 -9.68 -19.48 49.65
C SER A 47 -8.56 -18.40 49.72
N SER A 48 -8.80 -17.09 49.79
CA SER A 48 -9.99 -16.30 50.12
C SER A 48 -9.69 -14.79 50.05
N SER A 49 -10.72 -14.03 49.65
CA SER A 49 -11.22 -12.78 50.24
C SER A 49 -10.41 -11.46 50.26
N SER A 50 -11.10 -10.46 49.71
CA SER A 50 -11.42 -9.13 50.27
C SER A 50 -10.35 -8.04 50.31
N SER A 51 -10.60 -6.95 49.59
CA SER A 51 -11.22 -5.75 50.17
C SER A 51 -11.40 -4.67 49.10
N GLY A 52 -12.59 -4.08 49.03
CA GLY A 52 -12.83 -2.86 48.27
C GLY A 52 -12.43 -1.63 49.08
N SER A 53 -12.25 -0.50 48.39
CA SER A 53 -12.57 0.85 48.87
C SER A 53 -12.48 1.85 47.72
N ALA A 54 -13.46 2.73 47.68
CA ALA A 54 -13.68 3.81 46.73
C ALA A 54 -12.66 4.95 46.86
N SER A 55 -12.51 5.81 45.84
CA SER A 55 -13.15 7.14 45.81
C SER A 55 -12.48 8.16 44.85
N SER A 56 -13.38 8.86 44.12
CA SER A 56 -13.42 10.32 43.83
C SER A 56 -12.45 11.04 42.88
N GLY A 57 -13.06 11.87 42.01
CA GLY A 57 -12.49 13.07 41.36
C GLY A 57 -12.87 13.18 39.88
N SER A 58 -14.07 13.68 39.49
CA SER A 58 -14.40 15.10 39.14
C SER A 58 -13.35 15.74 38.19
N SER A 59 -13.62 16.38 37.04
CA SER A 59 -14.77 17.22 36.60
C SER A 59 -14.59 17.62 35.10
N SER A 60 -15.68 18.11 34.49
CA SER A 60 -15.78 19.08 33.35
C SER A 60 -15.11 18.72 32.01
N GLY A 61 -15.79 18.61 30.86
CA GLY A 61 -16.96 19.34 30.37
C GLY A 61 -16.50 20.57 29.57
N SER A 62 -16.51 20.48 28.23
CA SER A 62 -17.01 21.50 27.28
C SER A 62 -16.57 21.22 25.85
N SER A 63 -17.56 20.92 25.01
CA SER A 63 -17.55 21.08 23.56
C SER A 63 -17.32 22.54 23.16
N SER A 64 -16.41 22.79 22.23
CA SER A 64 -16.50 23.97 21.36
C SER A 64 -15.95 23.64 19.98
N SER A 65 -16.85 23.73 19.01
CA SER A 65 -16.58 23.81 17.59
C SER A 65 -15.92 25.15 17.27
N SER A 66 -14.71 25.12 16.76
CA SER A 66 -14.11 26.26 16.07
C SER A 66 -13.21 25.77 14.95
N SER A 67 -13.70 25.95 13.73
CA SER A 67 -12.91 26.03 12.50
C SER A 67 -11.75 27.01 12.68
N SER A 68 -10.53 26.53 12.62
CA SER A 68 -9.32 27.35 12.54
C SER A 68 -8.40 26.83 11.44
N SER A 69 -8.58 27.40 10.25
CA SER A 69 -7.48 27.64 9.32
C SER A 69 -6.50 28.62 9.99
N GLY A 70 -5.23 28.24 10.17
CA GLY A 70 -4.21 29.14 10.72
C GLY A 70 -2.90 28.45 11.16
N THR A 71 -1.98 28.32 10.21
CA THR A 71 -0.51 28.49 10.28
C THR A 71 0.31 28.16 11.57
N THR A 72 1.32 27.31 11.32
CA THR A 72 2.72 27.32 11.85
C THR A 72 2.98 27.12 13.35
N THR A 73 3.00 25.86 13.75
CA THR A 73 4.11 25.32 14.54
C THR A 73 4.62 24.10 13.80
N ASP A 74 5.76 24.24 13.12
CA ASP A 74 6.33 23.20 12.25
C ASP A 74 6.90 22.01 13.02
N GLU A 75 6.92 22.07 14.34
CA GLU A 75 7.39 20.99 15.20
C GLU A 75 6.36 20.72 16.30
N GLY A 76 6.11 19.45 16.56
CA GLY A 76 5.17 19.01 17.58
C GLY A 76 4.53 17.68 17.22
N THR A 77 3.49 17.31 17.96
CA THR A 77 2.69 16.12 17.67
C THR A 77 1.21 16.47 17.59
N THR A 78 0.47 15.73 16.78
CA THR A 78 -0.99 15.78 16.69
C THR A 78 -1.53 14.36 16.56
N THR A 79 -2.86 14.20 16.51
CA THR A 79 -3.50 12.93 16.15
C THR A 79 -3.80 12.91 14.66
N LEU A 80 -3.82 11.72 14.05
CA LEU A 80 -4.13 11.55 12.63
C LEU A 80 -5.43 12.26 12.26
N SER A 81 -6.50 12.08 13.04
CA SER A 81 -7.79 12.76 12.87
C SER A 81 -7.74 14.29 12.76
N LYS A 82 -6.73 14.94 13.33
CA LYS A 82 -6.55 16.40 13.33
C LYS A 82 -5.50 16.87 12.32
N SER A 83 -4.82 15.95 11.64
CA SER A 83 -3.74 16.25 10.71
C SER A 83 -4.26 16.46 9.28
N ARG A 84 -3.44 17.06 8.40
CA ARG A 84 -3.73 17.20 6.97
C ARG A 84 -3.87 15.83 6.30
N THR A 85 -3.03 14.87 6.71
CA THR A 85 -3.10 13.47 6.27
C THR A 85 -4.42 12.83 6.70
N GLY A 86 -4.89 13.10 7.92
CA GLY A 86 -6.20 12.64 8.38
C GLY A 86 -7.37 13.16 7.55
N ILE A 87 -7.29 14.40 7.04
CA ILE A 87 -8.33 14.94 6.14
C ILE A 87 -8.38 14.11 4.86
N ILE A 88 -7.23 13.76 4.28
CA ILE A 88 -7.16 12.90 3.09
C ILE A 88 -7.76 11.54 3.40
N VAL A 89 -7.33 10.88 4.49
CA VAL A 89 -7.86 9.59 4.96
C VAL A 89 -9.38 9.65 5.10
N ASN A 90 -9.91 10.66 5.79
CA ASN A 90 -11.33 10.82 6.02
C ASN A 90 -12.13 11.03 4.75
N ASN A 91 -11.58 11.74 3.75
CA ASN A 91 -12.20 11.86 2.45
C ASN A 91 -12.28 10.50 1.74
N VAL A 92 -11.23 9.67 1.80
CA VAL A 92 -11.25 8.31 1.25
C VAL A 92 -12.27 7.44 1.99
N LEU A 93 -12.32 7.49 3.33
CA LEU A 93 -13.29 6.74 4.13
C LEU A 93 -14.73 7.12 3.81
N ARG A 94 -15.01 8.41 3.65
CA ARG A 94 -16.35 8.93 3.35
C ARG A 94 -16.80 8.57 1.94
N THR A 95 -15.92 8.71 0.96
CA THR A 95 -16.26 8.49 -0.46
C THR A 95 -16.12 7.04 -0.89
N ARG A 96 -15.34 6.26 -0.14
CA ARG A 96 -14.87 4.92 -0.49
C ARG A 96 -14.21 4.86 -1.86
N GLN A 97 -13.66 5.99 -2.31
CA GLN A 97 -13.08 6.16 -3.63
C GLN A 97 -11.84 7.04 -3.56
N VAL A 98 -10.76 6.61 -4.20
CA VAL A 98 -9.59 7.45 -4.40
C VAL A 98 -8.81 6.99 -5.63
N CYS A 99 -8.23 7.92 -6.36
CA CYS A 99 -7.21 7.67 -7.36
C CYS A 99 -6.02 8.60 -7.08
N ILE A 100 -4.84 8.02 -6.94
CA ILE A 100 -3.59 8.72 -6.67
C ILE A 100 -2.63 8.39 -7.81
N VAL A 101 -1.99 9.41 -8.37
CA VAL A 101 -0.92 9.25 -9.36
C VAL A 101 0.37 9.76 -8.75
N LEU A 102 1.36 8.87 -8.70
CA LEU A 102 2.68 9.09 -8.12
C LEU A 102 3.75 8.88 -9.20
N VAL A 103 4.87 9.61 -9.11
CA VAL A 103 6.09 9.32 -9.87
C VAL A 103 7.21 9.06 -8.87
N GLU A 104 7.83 7.89 -8.93
CA GLU A 104 8.99 7.58 -8.09
C GLU A 104 10.18 8.45 -8.51
N ASP A 105 10.95 8.90 -7.53
CA ASP A 105 12.24 9.59 -7.76
C ASP A 105 13.42 8.61 -7.88
N GLU A 106 13.15 7.31 -7.83
CA GLU A 106 14.12 6.27 -8.11
C GLU A 106 14.02 5.83 -9.57
N TYR A 107 15.15 5.80 -10.27
CA TYR A 107 15.20 5.41 -11.66
C TYR A 107 15.19 3.88 -11.77
N ASP A 108 14.21 3.31 -12.48
CA ASP A 108 14.19 1.88 -12.78
C ASP A 108 15.14 1.59 -13.95
N GLU A 109 16.26 0.94 -13.65
CA GLU A 109 17.26 0.55 -14.65
C GLU A 109 16.72 -0.43 -15.69
N ASP A 110 15.76 -1.28 -15.33
CA ASP A 110 15.25 -2.33 -16.22
C ASP A 110 14.31 -1.73 -17.27
N ASN A 111 13.33 -0.95 -16.81
CA ASN A 111 12.38 -0.26 -17.69
C ASN A 111 12.90 1.10 -18.21
N LYS A 112 14.09 1.52 -17.75
CA LYS A 112 14.81 2.73 -18.17
C LYS A 112 13.96 4.00 -18.06
N THR A 113 13.34 4.19 -16.90
CA THR A 113 12.45 5.34 -16.62
C THR A 113 12.29 5.55 -15.13
N TYR A 114 11.88 6.74 -14.73
CA TYR A 114 11.21 6.94 -13.44
C TYR A 114 9.79 6.39 -13.53
N PRO A 115 9.39 5.38 -12.74
CA PRO A 115 8.08 4.78 -12.87
C PRO A 115 6.99 5.72 -12.34
N GLN A 116 5.87 5.76 -13.06
CA GLN A 116 4.64 6.37 -12.60
C GLN A 116 3.71 5.27 -12.08
N GLU A 117 3.28 5.38 -10.83
CA GLU A 117 2.27 4.52 -10.24
C GLU A 117 0.90 5.20 -10.24
N THR A 118 -0.14 4.46 -10.61
CA THR A 118 -1.53 4.87 -10.41
C THR A 118 -2.19 3.89 -9.47
N LEU A 119 -2.59 4.37 -8.30
CA LEU A 119 -3.30 3.59 -7.30
C LEU A 119 -4.75 4.05 -7.28
N ALA A 120 -5.69 3.13 -7.42
CA ALA A 120 -7.09 3.45 -7.29
C ALA A 120 -7.84 2.44 -6.44
N LEU A 121 -8.83 2.96 -5.71
CA LEU A 121 -9.71 2.21 -4.85
C LEU A 121 -11.15 2.64 -5.12
N SER A 122 -12.06 1.67 -5.20
CA SER A 122 -13.49 1.91 -5.24
C SER A 122 -14.20 0.81 -4.46
N GLY A 123 -14.85 1.18 -3.34
CA GLY A 123 -15.39 0.19 -2.41
C GLY A 123 -14.25 -0.59 -1.77
N LYS A 124 -14.19 -1.89 -2.04
CA LYS A 124 -13.03 -2.74 -1.72
C LYS A 124 -12.15 -3.02 -2.95
N SER A 125 -12.65 -2.77 -4.17
CA SER A 125 -11.91 -3.05 -5.40
C SER A 125 -10.64 -2.20 -5.50
N THR A 126 -9.54 -2.79 -5.94
CA THR A 126 -8.23 -2.16 -6.02
C THR A 126 -7.67 -2.16 -7.45
N TYR A 127 -6.84 -1.17 -7.74
CA TYR A 127 -6.11 -1.04 -8.98
C TYR A 127 -4.73 -0.45 -8.70
N LEU A 128 -3.69 -1.12 -9.17
CA LEU A 128 -2.35 -0.58 -9.32
C LEU A 128 -1.99 -0.64 -10.80
N LYS A 129 -1.42 0.44 -11.33
CA LYS A 129 -0.74 0.45 -12.62
C LYS A 129 0.65 1.02 -12.46
N THR A 130 1.63 0.36 -13.08
CA THR A 130 2.98 0.89 -13.25
C THR A 130 3.21 1.24 -14.72
N ALA A 131 3.68 2.45 -14.97
CA ALA A 131 3.94 2.99 -16.30
C ALA A 131 5.25 3.78 -16.32
N ASN A 132 5.68 4.23 -17.50
CA ASN A 132 6.77 5.19 -17.60
C ASN A 132 6.42 6.54 -16.95
N GLU A 133 7.39 7.45 -16.83
CA GLU A 133 7.25 8.72 -16.10
C GLU A 133 6.07 9.58 -16.62
N SER A 134 5.82 9.50 -17.93
CA SER A 134 4.72 10.19 -18.60
C SER A 134 3.35 9.52 -18.44
N GLY A 135 3.31 8.26 -18.02
CA GLY A 135 2.10 7.45 -17.90
C GLY A 135 1.57 6.84 -19.21
N ASN A 136 2.26 7.06 -20.34
CA ASN A 136 1.79 6.67 -21.67
C ASN A 136 2.18 5.24 -22.06
N THR A 137 3.28 4.72 -21.51
CA THR A 137 3.71 3.33 -21.72
C THR A 137 3.43 2.56 -20.45
N VAL A 138 2.49 1.64 -20.50
CA VAL A 138 2.11 0.80 -19.35
C VAL A 138 3.01 -0.42 -19.31
N PHE A 139 3.51 -0.77 -18.13
CA PHE A 139 4.36 -1.95 -17.92
C PHE A 139 3.58 -3.08 -17.26
N SER A 140 2.76 -2.75 -16.27
CA SER A 140 1.96 -3.74 -15.54
C SER A 140 0.72 -3.12 -14.91
N GLU A 141 -0.27 -3.98 -14.66
CA GLU A 141 -1.47 -3.65 -13.89
C GLU A 141 -1.78 -4.80 -12.92
N LEU A 142 -2.15 -4.45 -11.68
CA LEU A 142 -2.72 -5.36 -10.71
C LEU A 142 -4.14 -4.89 -10.38
N ILE A 143 -5.11 -5.74 -10.62
CA ILE A 143 -6.53 -5.41 -10.50
C ILE A 143 -7.16 -6.36 -9.50
N GLY A 144 -7.92 -5.85 -8.54
CA GLY A 144 -8.74 -6.63 -7.63
C GLY A 144 -10.20 -6.20 -7.73
N ASP A 145 -11.09 -7.13 -8.08
CA ASP A 145 -12.53 -6.87 -8.20
C ASP A 145 -13.28 -7.50 -7.02
N GLU A 146 -13.90 -6.66 -6.19
CA GLU A 146 -14.67 -7.08 -5.03
C GLU A 146 -15.95 -7.86 -5.40
N LYS A 147 -16.50 -7.65 -6.60
CA LYS A 147 -17.78 -8.26 -7.01
C LYS A 147 -17.57 -9.71 -7.43
N THR A 148 -16.43 -9.99 -8.05
CA THR A 148 -16.11 -11.33 -8.54
C THR A 148 -15.14 -12.07 -7.63
N ASN A 149 -14.55 -11.41 -6.63
CA ASN A 149 -13.44 -11.94 -5.81
C ASN A 149 -12.29 -12.47 -6.68
N LYS A 150 -12.01 -11.77 -7.79
CA LYS A 150 -10.95 -12.13 -8.73
C LYS A 150 -9.93 -11.02 -8.79
N GLY A 151 -8.67 -11.42 -8.86
CA GLY A 151 -7.58 -10.53 -9.17
C GLY A 151 -6.96 -10.85 -10.53
N TYR A 152 -6.36 -9.85 -11.15
CA TYR A 152 -5.63 -10.00 -12.41
C TYR A 152 -4.28 -9.30 -12.29
N ALA A 153 -3.20 -10.03 -12.51
CA ALA A 153 -1.89 -9.46 -12.78
C ALA A 153 -1.70 -9.43 -14.30
N VAL A 154 -1.55 -8.25 -14.88
CA VAL A 154 -1.37 -8.02 -16.32
C VAL A 154 0.02 -7.45 -16.56
N VAL A 155 0.74 -8.02 -17.51
CA VAL A 155 2.10 -7.58 -17.86
C VAL A 155 2.14 -7.25 -19.36
N TYR A 156 2.69 -6.10 -19.68
CA TYR A 156 2.67 -5.52 -21.02
C TYR A 156 3.98 -5.77 -21.78
N PRO A 157 3.93 -5.91 -23.13
CA PRO A 157 5.11 -6.17 -23.96
C PRO A 157 6.27 -5.19 -23.76
N GLU A 158 5.98 -3.95 -23.41
CA GLU A 158 6.97 -2.89 -23.22
C GLU A 158 7.76 -3.03 -21.91
N SER A 159 7.31 -3.88 -20.99
CA SER A 159 8.00 -4.11 -19.71
C SER A 159 9.22 -5.02 -19.86
N ALA A 160 10.25 -4.75 -19.08
CA ALA A 160 11.42 -5.62 -18.97
C ALA A 160 11.07 -7.03 -18.46
N GLU A 161 10.05 -7.15 -17.60
CA GLU A 161 9.53 -8.43 -17.11
C GLU A 161 9.01 -9.30 -18.27
N TYR A 162 8.19 -8.71 -19.15
CA TYR A 162 7.67 -9.40 -20.32
C TYR A 162 8.78 -9.89 -21.24
N GLN A 163 9.75 -9.02 -21.53
CA GLN A 163 10.87 -9.37 -22.41
C GLN A 163 11.72 -10.49 -21.80
N SER A 164 11.99 -10.43 -20.50
CA SER A 164 12.70 -11.48 -19.78
C SER A 164 11.95 -12.82 -19.81
N MET A 165 10.63 -12.79 -19.66
CA MET A 165 9.78 -13.99 -19.73
C MET A 165 9.80 -14.59 -21.14
N LYS A 166 9.65 -13.75 -22.16
CA LYS A 166 9.71 -14.17 -23.58
C LYS A 166 11.04 -14.82 -23.93
N GLU A 167 12.15 -14.24 -23.48
CA GLU A 167 13.47 -14.82 -23.66
C GLU A 167 13.61 -16.16 -22.97
N TRP A 168 13.07 -16.30 -21.75
CA TRP A 168 13.14 -17.54 -20.99
C TRP A 168 12.41 -18.68 -21.71
N PHE A 169 11.17 -18.47 -22.17
CA PHE A 169 10.41 -19.49 -22.90
C PHE A 169 11.02 -19.84 -24.25
N THR A 170 11.56 -18.85 -24.96
CA THR A 170 12.29 -19.09 -26.21
C THR A 170 13.48 -20.02 -25.97
N LYS A 171 14.22 -19.84 -24.86
CA LYS A 171 15.33 -20.72 -24.47
C LYS A 171 14.88 -22.14 -24.07
N GLN A 172 13.64 -22.31 -23.62
CA GLN A 172 13.03 -23.63 -23.36
C GLN A 172 12.53 -24.31 -24.65
N GLY A 173 12.73 -23.71 -25.83
CA GLY A 173 12.28 -24.26 -27.11
C GLY A 173 10.81 -24.00 -27.42
N CYS A 174 10.11 -23.17 -26.63
CA CYS A 174 8.74 -22.79 -26.94
C CYS A 174 8.68 -21.76 -28.07
N ASN A 175 7.67 -21.83 -28.93
CA ASN A 175 7.36 -20.75 -29.86
C ASN A 175 6.67 -19.61 -29.10
N THR A 176 7.26 -18.41 -29.18
CA THR A 176 6.80 -17.18 -28.50
C THR A 176 6.38 -16.08 -29.48
N ASP A 177 6.11 -16.40 -30.75
CA ASP A 177 5.76 -15.42 -31.80
C ASP A 177 4.47 -14.67 -31.47
N LYS A 178 3.56 -15.31 -30.74
CA LYS A 178 2.29 -14.72 -30.29
C LYS A 178 2.46 -13.81 -29.07
N MET A 179 3.63 -13.81 -28.40
CA MET A 179 3.95 -12.87 -27.32
C MET A 179 4.21 -11.46 -27.88
N THR A 180 3.13 -10.81 -28.31
CA THR A 180 3.05 -9.44 -28.87
C THR A 180 1.92 -8.62 -28.24
N VAL A 181 1.08 -9.26 -27.42
CA VAL A 181 -0.01 -8.63 -26.65
C VAL A 181 0.24 -8.85 -25.17
N PRO A 182 -0.39 -8.06 -24.27
CA PRO A 182 -0.25 -8.29 -22.83
C PRO A 182 -0.68 -9.70 -22.45
N TYR A 183 0.01 -10.28 -21.47
CA TYR A 183 -0.49 -11.50 -20.83
C TYR A 183 -1.06 -11.17 -19.45
N TYR A 184 -1.94 -12.04 -18.96
CA TYR A 184 -2.44 -11.95 -17.60
C TYR A 184 -2.43 -13.31 -16.91
N ALA A 185 -2.36 -13.26 -15.58
CA ALA A 185 -2.66 -14.37 -14.68
C ALA A 185 -3.83 -13.97 -13.77
N GLU A 186 -4.76 -14.90 -13.53
CA GLU A 186 -5.73 -14.73 -12.45
C GLU A 186 -5.01 -14.98 -11.12
N VAL A 187 -5.18 -14.06 -10.17
CA VAL A 187 -4.64 -14.18 -8.82
C VAL A 187 -5.79 -14.21 -7.82
N PRO A 188 -5.68 -14.99 -6.72
CA PRO A 188 -6.69 -14.98 -5.68
C PRO A 188 -6.79 -13.58 -5.09
N TYR A 189 -8.01 -13.07 -4.97
CA TYR A 189 -8.29 -11.75 -4.43
C TYR A 189 -9.32 -11.87 -3.31
N ASP A 190 -8.89 -11.47 -2.11
CA ASP A 190 -9.75 -11.39 -0.94
C ASP A 190 -9.93 -9.91 -0.56
N PRO A 191 -11.12 -9.32 -0.82
CA PRO A 191 -11.39 -7.91 -0.52
C PRO A 191 -11.42 -7.62 0.99
N ASN A 192 -11.45 -8.65 1.85
CA ASN A 192 -11.44 -8.52 3.31
C ASN A 192 -10.07 -8.78 3.93
N LYS A 193 -9.06 -9.15 3.12
CA LYS A 193 -7.70 -9.36 3.61
C LYS A 193 -7.15 -8.07 4.23
N GLU A 194 -6.47 -8.20 5.36
CA GLU A 194 -5.77 -7.08 6.00
C GLU A 194 -4.87 -6.36 4.98
N GLY A 195 -5.03 -5.03 4.86
CA GLY A 195 -4.36 -4.19 3.86
C GLY A 195 -5.22 -3.78 2.65
N ALA A 196 -6.31 -4.49 2.35
CA ALA A 196 -7.32 -4.05 1.38
C ALA A 196 -8.49 -3.30 2.04
N SER A 197 -8.58 -3.36 3.38
CA SER A 197 -9.63 -2.71 4.15
C SER A 197 -9.26 -1.27 4.50
N LEU A 198 -10.16 -0.35 4.13
CA LEU A 198 -10.15 1.02 4.60
C LEU A 198 -10.42 1.14 6.11
N ASP A 199 -10.84 0.08 6.80
CA ASP A 199 -11.34 0.22 8.16
C ASP A 199 -10.23 0.16 9.23
N ASN A 200 -8.95 0.07 8.82
CA ASN A 200 -7.79 -0.12 9.70
C ASN A 200 -7.07 1.18 10.11
N PHE A 201 -7.64 2.36 9.85
CA PHE A 201 -7.03 3.63 10.24
C PHE A 201 -7.25 3.93 11.72
N ASP A 202 -6.17 3.93 12.51
CA ASP A 202 -6.21 4.47 13.86
C ASP A 202 -6.21 6.01 13.81
N GLN A 203 -7.39 6.59 13.89
CA GLN A 203 -7.62 8.04 13.91
C GLN A 203 -6.95 8.76 15.11
N ASN A 204 -6.54 8.02 16.13
CA ASN A 204 -5.84 8.53 17.30
C ASN A 204 -4.31 8.34 17.20
N GLN A 205 -3.82 7.76 16.11
CA GLN A 205 -2.39 7.57 15.91
C GLN A 205 -1.65 8.91 15.99
N THR A 206 -0.54 8.92 16.71
CA THR A 206 0.34 10.08 16.82
C THR A 206 0.98 10.39 15.46
N VAL A 207 0.89 11.66 15.06
CA VAL A 207 1.54 12.23 13.88
C VAL A 207 2.57 13.23 14.36
N GLU A 208 3.83 13.03 13.98
CA GLU A 208 4.92 13.99 14.23
C GLU A 208 4.88 15.07 13.15
N LEU A 209 4.73 16.33 13.57
CA LEU A 209 4.79 17.50 12.69
C LEU A 209 6.26 17.93 12.57
N GLY A 210 6.68 18.24 11.35
CA GLY A 210 8.06 18.56 11.03
C GLY A 210 8.19 19.36 9.75
N THR A 211 9.43 19.45 9.28
CA THR A 211 9.73 19.82 7.90
C THR A 211 10.52 18.70 7.21
N TYR A 212 10.38 18.60 5.89
CA TYR A 212 11.17 17.70 5.05
C TYR A 212 11.81 18.51 3.92
N THR A 213 13.12 18.37 3.73
CA THR A 213 13.84 19.08 2.66
C THR A 213 14.13 18.12 1.52
N TYR A 214 13.71 18.48 0.31
CA TYR A 214 13.91 17.68 -0.89
C TYR A 214 14.20 18.57 -2.10
N LYS A 215 15.30 18.26 -2.81
CA LYS A 215 15.80 19.03 -3.98
C LYS A 215 15.77 20.56 -3.76
N LYS A 216 16.27 21.00 -2.59
CA LYS A 216 16.33 22.40 -2.11
C LYS A 216 14.99 23.07 -1.74
N ASN A 217 13.87 22.35 -1.84
CA ASN A 217 12.57 22.81 -1.37
C ASN A 217 12.30 22.29 0.03
N VAL A 218 11.70 23.11 0.89
CA VAL A 218 11.26 22.73 2.24
C VAL A 218 9.76 22.54 2.21
N TYR A 219 9.30 21.41 2.75
CA TYR A 219 7.89 21.05 2.86
C TYR A 219 7.51 20.95 4.33
N HIS A 220 6.26 21.26 4.66
CA HIS A 220 5.68 20.84 5.93
C HIS A 220 5.50 19.32 5.90
N SER A 221 5.96 18.60 6.91
CA SER A 221 5.86 17.14 6.94
C SER A 221 4.98 16.65 8.07
N GLU A 222 4.18 15.63 7.80
CA GLU A 222 3.49 14.83 8.79
C GLU A 222 4.06 13.42 8.76
N THR A 223 4.62 12.95 9.86
CA THR A 223 5.25 11.63 9.95
C THR A 223 4.42 10.68 10.79
N VAL A 224 4.15 9.52 10.22
CA VAL A 224 3.42 8.42 10.83
C VAL A 224 4.39 7.25 10.97
N THR A 225 4.58 6.76 12.20
CA THR A 225 5.48 5.63 12.47
C THR A 225 4.66 4.38 12.75
N ASP A 226 4.96 3.28 12.05
CA ASP A 226 4.31 1.99 12.27
C ASP A 226 4.91 1.25 13.48
N LYS A 227 4.33 0.10 13.83
CA LYS A 227 4.78 -0.72 14.97
C LYS A 227 6.20 -1.30 14.80
N LYS A 228 6.70 -1.36 13.56
CA LYS A 228 8.04 -1.84 13.22
C LYS A 228 9.06 -0.69 13.14
N GLY A 229 8.63 0.55 13.35
CA GLY A 229 9.47 1.74 13.26
C GLY A 229 9.67 2.25 11.83
N HIS A 230 8.97 1.69 10.84
CA HIS A 230 8.94 2.26 9.49
C HIS A 230 8.15 3.56 9.52
N LYS A 231 8.63 4.56 8.79
CA LYS A 231 8.02 5.88 8.76
C LYS A 231 7.41 6.16 7.40
N SER A 232 6.18 6.62 7.42
CA SER A 232 5.49 7.23 6.27
C SER A 232 5.48 8.74 6.51
N ILE A 233 6.11 9.51 5.63
CA ILE A 233 6.23 10.96 5.75
C ILE A 233 5.45 11.59 4.60
N TYR A 234 4.47 12.42 4.96
CA TYR A 234 3.58 13.10 4.05
C TYR A 234 3.99 14.57 3.95
N CYS A 235 4.45 15.01 2.79
CA CYS A 235 5.04 16.33 2.60
C CYS A 235 4.07 17.26 1.87
N TYR A 236 3.76 18.39 2.49
CA TYR A 236 2.82 19.40 2.01
C TYR A 236 3.54 20.69 1.65
N ASP A 237 3.09 21.34 0.57
CA ASP A 237 3.52 22.69 0.27
C ASP A 237 2.84 23.74 1.19
N ASN A 238 3.18 25.01 1.00
CA ASN A 238 2.62 26.13 1.77
C ASN A 238 1.11 26.32 1.54
N SER A 239 0.54 25.77 0.47
CA SER A 239 -0.91 25.77 0.22
C SER A 239 -1.65 24.68 0.99
N GLY A 240 -0.92 23.75 1.62
CA GLY A 240 -1.47 22.57 2.27
C GLY A 240 -1.75 21.42 1.30
N SER A 241 -1.24 21.50 0.06
CA SER A 241 -1.37 20.43 -0.93
C SER A 241 -0.29 19.37 -0.72
N LEU A 242 -0.67 18.08 -0.72
CA LEU A 242 0.28 16.98 -0.65
C LEU A 242 1.14 16.93 -1.93
N LYS A 243 2.46 16.91 -1.78
CA LYS A 243 3.43 16.94 -2.88
C LYS A 243 4.37 15.75 -2.93
N LEU A 244 4.77 15.22 -1.78
CA LEU A 244 5.65 14.06 -1.72
C LEU A 244 5.10 13.04 -0.71
N LEU A 245 5.33 11.78 -1.03
CA LEU A 245 5.25 10.67 -0.10
C LEU A 245 6.66 10.14 0.07
N VAL A 246 7.09 9.97 1.32
CA VAL A 246 8.40 9.39 1.61
C VAL A 246 8.23 8.19 2.52
N ALA A 247 8.73 7.07 2.05
CA ALA A 247 8.80 5.82 2.75
C ALA A 247 10.20 5.67 3.35
N ARG A 248 10.32 5.68 4.68
CA ARG A 248 11.59 5.41 5.35
C ARG A 248 11.53 4.07 6.06
N THR A 249 12.35 3.13 5.61
CA THR A 249 12.54 1.84 6.26
C THR A 249 13.94 1.74 6.85
N VAL A 250 14.09 0.87 7.86
CA VAL A 250 15.37 0.58 8.49
C VAL A 250 15.61 -0.91 8.37
N ASP A 251 16.72 -1.32 7.75
CA ASP A 251 17.09 -2.72 7.69
C ASP A 251 17.40 -3.22 9.11
N GLU A 252 16.72 -4.28 9.53
CA GLU A 252 16.82 -4.78 10.90
C GLU A 252 18.23 -5.29 11.24
N LYS A 253 19.00 -5.75 10.25
CA LYS A 253 20.32 -6.36 10.41
C LYS A 253 21.43 -5.34 10.24
N THR A 254 21.42 -4.58 9.15
CA THR A 254 22.47 -3.61 8.82
C THR A 254 22.26 -2.26 9.50
N LYS A 255 21.04 -1.99 9.99
CA LYS A 255 20.60 -0.68 10.50
C LYS A 255 20.67 0.43 9.45
N GLU A 256 20.83 0.06 8.17
CA GLU A 256 20.80 1.02 7.07
C GLU A 256 19.38 1.58 6.91
N VAL A 257 19.32 2.88 6.63
CA VAL A 257 18.07 3.59 6.39
C VAL A 257 17.87 3.67 4.89
N HIS A 258 16.74 3.16 4.41
CA HIS A 258 16.33 3.30 3.01
C HIS A 258 15.17 4.28 2.93
N GLU A 259 15.29 5.25 2.02
CA GLU A 259 14.21 6.17 1.67
C GLU A 259 13.78 5.95 0.22
N SER A 260 12.48 5.75 0.02
CA SER A 260 11.84 5.84 -1.30
C SER A 260 10.96 7.09 -1.30
N ILE A 261 11.05 7.87 -2.38
CA ILE A 261 10.38 9.16 -2.51
C ILE A 261 9.50 9.10 -3.75
N SER A 262 8.21 9.36 -3.57
CA SER A 262 7.24 9.45 -4.65
C SER A 262 6.67 10.88 -4.73
N ILE A 263 6.71 11.45 -5.93
CA ILE A 263 6.16 12.77 -6.25
C ILE A 263 4.68 12.63 -6.58
N VAL A 264 3.83 13.35 -5.87
CA VAL A 264 2.38 13.33 -6.06
C VAL A 264 2.00 14.19 -7.26
N LYS A 265 1.50 13.56 -8.33
CA LYS A 265 0.95 14.28 -9.50
C LYS A 265 -0.51 14.67 -9.30
N SER A 266 -1.32 13.78 -8.75
CA SER A 266 -2.74 14.05 -8.52
C SER A 266 -3.35 13.14 -7.46
N ILE A 267 -4.35 13.66 -6.75
CA ILE A 267 -5.24 12.90 -5.87
C ILE A 267 -6.67 13.30 -6.21
N THR A 268 -7.53 12.33 -6.49
CA THR A 268 -8.96 12.55 -6.76
C THR A 268 -9.81 11.57 -5.97
N TYR A 269 -10.94 12.02 -5.42
CA TYR A 269 -11.87 11.19 -4.63
C TYR A 269 -13.03 10.62 -5.47
N SER A 270 -12.76 10.44 -6.76
CA SER A 270 -13.65 9.84 -7.74
C SER A 270 -12.80 8.96 -8.64
N VAL A 271 -13.29 7.78 -9.00
CA VAL A 271 -12.53 6.84 -9.82
C VAL A 271 -13.29 6.47 -11.07
N ASN A 272 -12.59 6.37 -12.21
CA ASN A 272 -13.15 5.81 -13.42
C ASN A 272 -13.35 4.30 -13.26
N PRO A 273 -14.58 3.76 -13.33
CA PRO A 273 -14.83 2.34 -13.15
C PRO A 273 -14.14 1.44 -14.17
N SER A 274 -13.69 1.98 -15.32
CA SER A 274 -12.95 1.20 -16.32
C SER A 274 -11.58 0.75 -15.84
N LEU A 275 -10.98 1.40 -14.83
CA LEU A 275 -9.69 0.99 -14.28
C LEU A 275 -9.74 -0.41 -13.67
N PHE A 276 -10.87 -0.79 -13.07
CA PHE A 276 -11.04 -2.10 -12.44
C PHE A 276 -11.40 -3.22 -13.42
N LYS A 277 -11.26 -2.98 -14.73
CA LYS A 277 -11.52 -3.98 -15.76
C LYS A 277 -10.21 -4.41 -16.40
N ARG A 278 -9.98 -5.73 -16.44
CA ARG A 278 -8.85 -6.30 -17.17
C ARG A 278 -8.86 -5.83 -18.62
N ASN A 279 -7.68 -5.51 -19.15
CA ASN A 279 -7.48 -5.23 -20.56
C ASN A 279 -8.06 -6.38 -21.41
N PRO A 280 -9.04 -6.13 -22.30
CA PRO A 280 -9.69 -7.16 -23.09
C PRO A 280 -8.77 -7.80 -24.13
N LYS A 281 -7.66 -7.14 -24.48
CA LYS A 281 -6.63 -7.67 -25.38
C LYS A 281 -5.66 -8.61 -24.67
N ALA A 282 -5.63 -8.61 -23.34
CA ALA A 282 -4.73 -9.47 -22.58
C ALA A 282 -5.16 -10.94 -22.69
N LYS A 283 -4.18 -11.83 -22.85
CA LYS A 283 -4.36 -13.27 -22.98
C LYS A 283 -3.70 -14.05 -21.85
N THR A 284 -4.11 -15.29 -21.62
CA THR A 284 -3.34 -16.17 -20.73
C THR A 284 -1.99 -16.50 -21.35
N LEU A 285 -1.00 -16.83 -20.52
CA LEU A 285 0.34 -17.17 -21.01
C LEU A 285 0.32 -18.40 -21.93
N ASP A 286 -0.50 -19.40 -21.62
CA ASP A 286 -0.67 -20.62 -22.41
C ASP A 286 -1.26 -20.35 -23.81
N GLU A 287 -2.07 -19.29 -23.97
CA GLU A 287 -2.57 -18.89 -25.29
C GLU A 287 -1.48 -18.26 -26.17
N LEU A 288 -0.41 -17.74 -25.56
CA LEU A 288 0.65 -16.99 -26.24
C LEU A 288 1.90 -17.83 -26.53
N ILE A 289 1.99 -19.03 -25.98
CA ILE A 289 3.18 -19.88 -26.05
C ILE A 289 2.79 -21.26 -26.57
N VAL A 290 3.57 -21.80 -27.49
CA VAL A 290 3.40 -23.18 -27.97
C VAL A 290 4.61 -24.02 -27.54
N PRO A 291 4.42 -25.14 -26.84
CA PRO A 291 5.53 -26.00 -26.43
C PRO A 291 6.27 -26.58 -27.64
N PRO A 292 7.57 -26.93 -27.50
CA PRO A 292 8.32 -27.59 -28.57
C PRO A 292 7.61 -28.89 -28.98
N THR A 293 7.59 -29.16 -30.28
CA THR A 293 7.15 -30.46 -30.80
C THR A 293 8.29 -31.44 -30.57
N ASN A 294 8.06 -32.45 -29.73
CA ASN A 294 8.99 -33.57 -29.51
C ASN A 294 9.18 -34.41 -30.78
#